data_AF-A0A2P4T5B4-F1
#
_entry.id   AF-A0A2P4T5B4-F1
#
_cell.length_a   1.000
_cell.length_b   1.000
_cell.length_c   1.000
_cell.angle_alpha   90.00
_cell.angle_beta   90.00
_cell.angle_gamma   90.00
#
_symmetry.space_group_name_H-M   'P 1'
#
loop_
_entity.id
_entity.type
_entity.pdbx_description
1 polymer ?
#
loop_
_entity_poly.entity_id
_entity_poly.type
_entity_poly.pdbx_seq_one_letter_code
_entity_poly.pdbx_strand_id
1 'polypeptide(L)'
;MWVLSSPVLGLLKCRLNGRATKGAHKKTGLGTPAQIQAGRAYVASFQPGEGSSQAAPRLLSPLPLSEDQVAQETEEVFRSYTFYRYQQEREEGGAEVPMDPEIMEIQQELGSTGSQVGRRLAIIGDDINKRYDAEFRHMLKSLQPTKENAYEYFTTIASSLFDSDINWGRVIALLGFGYCMAIHVYQHGITGFLRRIARYVTDFMLRNRIARWIAQQGGWVAALDLDNVYMKYMLVVLALVMVGHLVVRRFFGP
;
A
#
# COMPACT_ATOMS: atom_id res chain seq x y z
N MET A 1 24.32 -25.71 -43.06
CA MET A 1 22.97 -25.35 -43.52
C MET A 1 21.98 -26.35 -42.95
N TRP A 2 21.38 -26.07 -41.80
CA TRP A 2 20.07 -26.57 -41.35
C TRP A 2 19.59 -25.58 -40.29
N VAL A 3 18.51 -24.89 -40.63
CA VAL A 3 17.83 -23.85 -39.84
C VAL A 3 16.75 -24.55 -39.01
N LEU A 4 16.75 -24.36 -37.70
CA LEU A 4 15.62 -24.71 -36.85
C LEU A 4 14.88 -23.44 -36.42
N SER A 5 13.65 -23.37 -36.90
CA SER A 5 12.62 -22.37 -36.64
C SER A 5 12.23 -22.34 -35.16
N SER A 6 12.18 -21.14 -34.57
CA SER A 6 11.56 -20.88 -33.27
C SER A 6 10.32 -19.98 -33.45
N PRO A 7 9.13 -20.34 -32.96
CA PRO A 7 7.87 -19.64 -33.22
C PRO A 7 7.61 -18.41 -32.32
N VAL A 8 8.60 -17.88 -31.61
CA VAL A 8 8.38 -16.82 -30.60
C VAL A 8 8.39 -15.39 -31.18
N LEU A 9 8.76 -15.20 -32.45
CA LEU A 9 8.83 -13.87 -33.07
C LEU A 9 7.52 -13.38 -33.74
N GLY A 10 6.42 -14.13 -33.64
CA GLY A 10 5.15 -13.83 -34.31
C GLY A 10 4.19 -12.89 -33.55
N LEU A 11 4.35 -12.71 -32.24
CA LEU A 11 3.36 -12.00 -31.40
C LEU A 11 3.67 -10.52 -31.15
N LEU A 12 4.87 -10.03 -31.51
CA LEU A 12 5.25 -8.63 -31.32
C LEU A 12 4.92 -7.70 -32.50
N LYS A 13 4.41 -8.23 -33.63
CA LYS A 13 4.10 -7.44 -34.84
C LYS A 13 2.61 -7.19 -35.11
N CYS A 14 1.70 -7.75 -34.30
CA CYS A 14 0.24 -7.61 -34.52
C CYS A 14 -0.46 -6.50 -33.71
N ARG A 15 0.26 -5.68 -32.93
CA ARG A 15 -0.38 -4.60 -32.13
C ARG A 15 -0.05 -3.17 -32.56
N LEU A 16 0.66 -2.98 -33.67
CA LEU A 16 1.09 -1.65 -34.14
C LEU A 16 0.55 -1.22 -35.51
N ASN A 17 -0.43 -1.92 -36.09
CA ASN A 17 -1.00 -1.47 -37.36
C ASN A 17 -2.52 -1.69 -37.44
N GLY A 18 -3.27 -0.60 -37.36
CA GLY A 18 -4.72 -0.52 -37.52
C GLY A 18 -5.37 0.13 -36.29
N ARG A 19 -6.04 1.28 -36.37
CA ARG A 19 -6.62 1.97 -37.50
C ARG A 19 -7.01 3.37 -37.02
N ALA A 20 -6.43 4.40 -37.63
CA ALA A 20 -6.95 5.76 -37.58
C ALA A 20 -7.79 5.99 -38.84
N THR A 21 -9.07 6.36 -38.69
CA THR A 21 -9.83 7.09 -39.72
C THR A 21 -10.84 8.04 -39.05
N LYS A 22 -10.74 9.31 -39.45
CA LYS A 22 -11.58 10.46 -39.11
C LYS A 22 -12.96 10.44 -39.79
N GLY A 23 -13.88 11.28 -39.29
CA GLY A 23 -14.98 11.92 -40.03
C GLY A 23 -16.35 11.79 -39.35
N ALA A 24 -16.80 12.74 -38.50
CA ALA A 24 -17.47 14.02 -38.81
C ALA A 24 -18.91 13.87 -39.36
N HIS A 25 -19.95 14.27 -38.62
CA HIS A 25 -20.70 15.55 -38.80
C HIS A 25 -22.05 15.63 -38.01
N LYS A 26 -22.22 16.77 -37.32
CA LYS A 26 -23.42 17.64 -37.18
C LYS A 26 -24.66 17.21 -36.35
N LYS A 27 -24.96 18.00 -35.31
CA LYS A 27 -26.11 18.96 -35.17
C LYS A 27 -26.08 19.55 -33.74
N THR A 28 -25.68 20.81 -33.52
CA THR A 28 -26.45 22.07 -33.50
C THR A 28 -27.64 22.13 -32.52
N GLY A 29 -27.57 23.10 -31.59
CA GLY A 29 -28.63 23.59 -30.70
C GLY A 29 -28.06 23.90 -29.31
N LEU A 30 -27.32 24.99 -29.09
CA LEU A 30 -27.75 26.38 -28.86
C LEU A 30 -28.84 26.51 -27.77
N GLY A 31 -28.45 26.99 -26.58
CA GLY A 31 -29.39 27.35 -25.51
C GLY A 31 -28.74 27.72 -24.18
N THR A 32 -28.24 28.95 -24.05
CA THR A 32 -28.12 29.74 -22.81
C THR A 32 -28.17 31.22 -23.22
N PRO A 33 -28.48 32.22 -22.35
CA PRO A 33 -28.64 32.18 -20.89
C PRO A 33 -29.86 32.97 -20.33
N ALA A 34 -30.38 32.58 -19.16
CA ALA A 34 -31.25 33.42 -18.31
C ALA A 34 -31.19 32.85 -16.87
N GLN A 35 -31.20 33.59 -15.77
CA GLN A 35 -31.08 35.00 -15.44
C GLN A 35 -30.66 35.01 -13.96
N ILE A 36 -29.74 35.90 -13.62
CA ILE A 36 -29.35 36.22 -12.24
C ILE A 36 -30.38 37.21 -11.70
N GLN A 37 -31.02 36.95 -10.54
CA GLN A 37 -31.35 38.01 -9.56
C GLN A 37 -31.84 37.44 -8.21
N ALA A 38 -31.18 37.92 -7.15
CA ALA A 38 -31.65 38.22 -5.78
C ALA A 38 -32.14 37.11 -4.83
N GLY A 39 -31.55 37.09 -3.63
CA GLY A 39 -32.21 36.48 -2.46
C GLY A 39 -31.38 36.36 -1.17
N ARG A 40 -31.11 37.49 -0.51
CA ARG A 40 -30.82 37.66 0.94
C ARG A 40 -29.41 37.33 1.47
N ALA A 41 -28.69 38.43 1.70
CA ALA A 41 -27.69 38.57 2.77
C ALA A 41 -28.32 38.32 4.15
N TYR A 42 -27.61 37.57 5.00
CA TYR A 42 -27.78 37.65 6.45
C TYR A 42 -26.66 38.55 6.98
N VAL A 43 -27.03 39.79 7.29
CA VAL A 43 -26.18 40.72 8.05
C VAL A 43 -26.42 40.41 9.52
N ALA A 44 -25.45 39.79 10.17
CA ALA A 44 -25.43 39.72 11.63
C ALA A 44 -24.92 41.07 12.15
N SER A 45 -25.79 41.79 12.84
CA SER A 45 -25.52 43.05 13.54
C SER A 45 -24.51 42.87 14.66
N PHE A 46 -23.41 43.61 14.61
CA PHE A 46 -22.39 43.72 15.67
C PHE A 46 -22.64 45.01 16.47
N GLN A 47 -22.91 44.91 17.76
CA GLN A 47 -22.90 46.03 18.70
C GLN A 47 -21.51 46.12 19.38
N PRO A 48 -20.91 47.32 19.53
CA PRO A 48 -19.65 47.44 20.26
C PRO A 48 -19.93 47.61 21.76
N GLY A 49 -19.36 46.71 22.57
CA GLY A 49 -19.27 46.86 24.02
C GLY A 49 -17.82 46.67 24.43
N GLU A 50 -17.22 47.73 24.97
CA GLU A 50 -15.85 47.77 25.51
C GLU A 50 -15.70 46.86 26.73
N GLY A 51 -14.62 46.08 26.79
CA GLY A 51 -14.32 45.20 27.91
C GLY A 51 -13.07 44.36 27.65
N SER A 52 -11.96 44.81 28.22
CA SER A 52 -10.58 44.38 28.01
C SER A 52 -10.27 42.94 28.44
N SER A 53 -9.90 42.07 27.48
CA SER A 53 -8.85 41.04 27.62
C SER A 53 -8.71 40.29 26.30
N GLN A 54 -7.80 40.74 25.44
CA GLN A 54 -7.35 39.99 24.28
C GLN A 54 -6.52 38.79 24.75
N ALA A 55 -7.16 37.65 24.92
CA ALA A 55 -6.50 36.37 24.71
C ALA A 55 -6.68 36.02 23.23
N ALA A 56 -5.60 36.14 22.45
CA ALA A 56 -5.57 35.65 21.08
C ALA A 56 -6.03 34.17 21.07
N PRO A 57 -6.79 33.71 20.06
CA PRO A 57 -7.07 32.29 19.92
C PRO A 57 -5.73 31.60 19.75
N ARG A 58 -5.30 30.85 20.77
CA ARG A 58 -4.16 29.95 20.64
C ARG A 58 -4.55 28.99 19.53
N LEU A 59 -3.90 29.12 18.37
CA LEU A 59 -3.91 28.10 17.33
C LEU A 59 -3.53 26.80 18.04
N LEU A 60 -4.49 25.90 18.23
CA LEU A 60 -4.18 24.54 18.63
C LEU A 60 -3.26 24.03 17.52
N SER A 61 -1.96 23.91 17.84
CA SER A 61 -1.09 22.99 17.12
C SER A 61 -1.85 21.66 17.01
N PRO A 62 -1.93 21.03 15.82
CA PRO A 62 -2.55 19.73 15.69
C PRO A 62 -1.96 18.83 16.77
N LEU A 63 -2.81 18.22 17.60
CA LEU A 63 -2.34 17.22 18.56
C LEU A 63 -1.49 16.21 17.78
N PRO A 64 -0.31 15.81 18.28
CA PRO A 64 0.43 14.73 17.64
C PRO A 64 -0.53 13.55 17.53
N LEU A 65 -0.69 13.00 16.30
CA LEU A 65 -1.51 11.82 16.07
C LEU A 65 -1.12 10.76 17.09
N SER A 66 -2.11 10.15 17.76
CA SER A 66 -1.80 9.17 18.80
C SER A 66 -1.33 7.86 18.16
N GLU A 67 -0.46 7.13 18.88
CA GLU A 67 -0.04 5.77 18.49
C GLU A 67 -1.27 4.87 18.24
N ASP A 68 -2.33 5.06 19.03
CA ASP A 68 -3.58 4.31 18.90
C ASP A 68 -4.35 4.67 17.62
N GLN A 69 -4.38 5.95 17.20
CA GLN A 69 -4.99 6.37 15.94
C GLN A 69 -4.28 5.73 14.75
N VAL A 70 -2.94 5.76 14.74
CA VAL A 70 -2.14 5.12 13.69
C VAL A 70 -2.36 3.61 13.65
N ALA A 71 -2.47 2.96 14.82
CA ALA A 71 -2.78 1.54 14.89
C ALA A 71 -4.18 1.23 14.34
N GLN A 72 -5.19 2.04 14.65
CA GLN A 72 -6.54 1.88 14.09
C GLN A 72 -6.56 2.03 12.57
N GLU A 73 -5.82 3.00 12.02
CA GLU A 73 -5.68 3.22 10.58
C GLU A 73 -4.91 2.09 9.87
N THR A 74 -4.03 1.37 10.59
CA THR A 74 -3.14 0.35 10.01
C THR A 74 -3.93 -0.78 9.34
N GLU A 75 -5.05 -1.20 9.92
CA GLU A 75 -5.88 -2.27 9.34
C GLU A 75 -6.46 -1.85 7.99
N GLU A 76 -6.94 -0.61 7.89
CA GLU A 76 -7.47 -0.05 6.65
C GLU A 76 -6.37 0.10 5.59
N VAL A 77 -5.23 0.69 5.98
CA VAL A 77 -4.06 0.84 5.10
C VAL A 77 -3.62 -0.51 4.54
N PHE A 78 -3.52 -1.53 5.38
CA PHE A 78 -3.11 -2.87 4.97
C PHE A 78 -4.14 -3.57 4.06
N ARG A 79 -5.44 -3.42 4.34
CA ARG A 79 -6.50 -3.95 3.45
C ARG A 79 -6.47 -3.28 2.09
N SER A 80 -6.28 -1.97 2.05
CA SER A 80 -6.15 -1.22 0.80
C SER A 80 -4.88 -1.58 0.04
N TYR A 81 -3.75 -1.67 0.73
CA TYR A 81 -2.50 -2.16 0.16
C TYR A 81 -2.67 -3.53 -0.49
N THR A 82 -3.28 -4.49 0.22
CA THR A 82 -3.53 -5.86 -0.28
C THR A 82 -4.39 -5.85 -1.53
N PHE A 83 -5.48 -5.06 -1.53
CA PHE A 83 -6.36 -4.94 -2.68
C PHE A 83 -5.63 -4.44 -3.94
N TYR A 84 -4.89 -3.33 -3.84
CA TYR A 84 -4.19 -2.76 -4.98
C TYR A 84 -3.00 -3.62 -5.43
N ARG A 85 -2.29 -4.23 -4.47
CA ARG A 85 -1.17 -5.13 -4.78
C ARG A 85 -1.66 -6.36 -5.55
N TYR A 86 -2.77 -6.96 -5.11
CA TYR A 86 -3.39 -8.08 -5.79
C TYR A 86 -3.83 -7.69 -7.21
N GLN A 87 -4.47 -6.53 -7.40
CA GLN A 87 -4.83 -6.05 -8.73
C GLN A 87 -3.62 -5.90 -9.66
N GLN A 88 -2.52 -5.32 -9.18
CA GLN A 88 -1.28 -5.20 -9.96
C GLN A 88 -0.74 -6.57 -10.38
N GLU A 89 -0.66 -7.54 -9.46
CA GLU A 89 -0.20 -8.89 -9.78
C GLU A 89 -1.10 -9.57 -10.82
N ARG A 90 -2.41 -9.29 -10.80
CA ARG A 90 -3.34 -9.82 -11.82
C ARG A 90 -3.17 -9.17 -13.18
N GLU A 91 -2.92 -7.86 -13.22
CA GLU A 91 -2.66 -7.15 -14.48
C GLU A 91 -1.37 -7.66 -15.14
N GLU A 92 -0.39 -8.07 -14.34
CA GLU A 92 0.92 -8.56 -14.82
C GLU A 92 0.95 -10.06 -15.12
N GLY A 93 0.42 -10.89 -14.22
CA GLY A 93 0.40 -12.35 -14.32
C GLY A 93 -0.84 -12.93 -15.00
N GLY A 94 -1.86 -12.10 -15.27
CA GLY A 94 -3.07 -12.52 -15.97
C GLY A 94 -3.82 -13.68 -15.28
N ALA A 95 -4.03 -14.77 -16.02
CA ALA A 95 -4.81 -15.93 -15.57
C ALA A 95 -4.08 -16.84 -14.58
N GLU A 96 -2.78 -16.63 -14.35
CA GLU A 96 -1.99 -17.46 -13.43
C GLU A 96 -2.23 -17.12 -11.95
N VAL A 97 -2.73 -15.92 -11.66
CA VAL A 97 -3.06 -15.49 -10.29
C VAL A 97 -4.48 -15.96 -9.94
N PRO A 98 -4.66 -16.86 -8.95
CA PRO A 98 -5.95 -17.39 -8.56
C PRO A 98 -6.88 -16.31 -8.03
N MET A 99 -8.17 -16.42 -8.35
CA MET A 99 -9.22 -15.52 -7.85
C MET A 99 -9.40 -15.71 -6.35
N ASP A 100 -8.91 -14.77 -5.53
CA ASP A 100 -9.22 -14.70 -4.09
C ASP A 100 -10.50 -13.87 -3.85
N PRO A 101 -11.62 -14.51 -3.49
CA PRO A 101 -12.88 -13.81 -3.24
C PRO A 101 -12.79 -12.88 -2.02
N GLU A 102 -11.97 -13.20 -1.01
CA GLU A 102 -11.82 -12.38 0.20
C GLU A 102 -11.18 -11.02 -0.14
N ILE A 103 -10.24 -11.01 -1.09
CA ILE A 103 -9.61 -9.77 -1.57
C ILE A 103 -10.54 -8.99 -2.52
N MET A 104 -11.31 -9.68 -3.36
CA MET A 104 -12.26 -9.04 -4.26
C MET A 104 -13.45 -8.40 -3.55
N GLU A 105 -13.85 -8.93 -2.40
CA GLU A 105 -14.92 -8.42 -1.55
C GLU A 105 -14.47 -7.23 -0.67
N ILE A 106 -13.19 -6.84 -0.69
CA ILE A 106 -12.73 -5.68 0.07
C ILE A 106 -13.43 -4.43 -0.46
N GLN A 107 -14.43 -3.96 0.29
CA GLN A 107 -15.00 -2.64 0.11
C GLN A 107 -13.95 -1.59 0.49
N GLN A 108 -13.42 -0.91 -0.52
CA GLN A 108 -12.61 0.28 -0.33
C GLN A 108 -13.53 1.48 -0.12
N GLU A 109 -13.35 2.21 0.98
CA GLU A 109 -13.91 3.54 1.10
C GLU A 109 -13.07 4.49 0.24
N LEU A 110 -13.44 4.56 -1.05
CA LEU A 110 -12.80 5.41 -2.05
C LEU A 110 -12.85 6.88 -1.60
N GLY A 111 -11.76 7.34 -0.96
CA GLY A 111 -11.63 8.70 -0.45
C GLY A 111 -11.03 8.77 0.96
N SER A 112 -11.03 7.69 1.72
CA SER A 112 -10.37 7.67 3.03
C SER A 112 -8.85 7.84 2.90
N THR A 113 -8.23 8.41 3.93
CA THR A 113 -6.77 8.53 4.01
C THR A 113 -6.11 7.16 3.95
N GLY A 114 -6.62 6.17 4.70
CA GLY A 114 -6.09 4.82 4.73
C GLY A 114 -6.09 4.15 3.35
N SER A 115 -7.16 4.35 2.57
CA SER A 115 -7.26 3.83 1.21
C SER A 115 -6.24 4.47 0.25
N GLN A 116 -6.06 5.80 0.34
CA GLN A 116 -5.08 6.50 -0.49
C GLN A 116 -3.64 6.08 -0.16
N VAL A 117 -3.35 5.95 1.14
CA VAL A 117 -2.03 5.51 1.63
C VAL A 117 -1.76 4.07 1.19
N GLY A 118 -2.68 3.14 1.43
CA GLY A 118 -2.51 1.74 1.04
C GLY A 118 -2.26 1.60 -0.47
N ARG A 119 -3.01 2.33 -1.31
CA ARG A 119 -2.76 2.40 -2.75
C ARG A 119 -1.36 2.90 -3.07
N ARG A 120 -0.94 4.02 -2.47
CA ARG A 120 0.37 4.63 -2.74
C ARG A 120 1.50 3.67 -2.34
N LEU A 121 1.38 3.04 -1.19
CA LEU A 121 2.35 2.06 -0.70
C LEU A 121 2.39 0.81 -1.59
N ALA A 122 1.27 0.38 -2.17
CA ALA A 122 1.27 -0.72 -3.15
C ALA A 122 2.03 -0.33 -4.43
N ILE A 123 1.85 0.90 -4.92
CA ILE A 123 2.58 1.42 -6.10
C ILE A 123 4.09 1.53 -5.84
N ILE A 124 4.50 2.08 -4.70
CA ILE A 124 5.92 2.15 -4.31
C ILE A 124 6.46 0.74 -4.05
N GLY A 125 5.62 -0.10 -3.43
CA GLY A 125 5.83 -1.49 -3.04
C GLY A 125 6.10 -2.43 -4.21
N ASP A 126 5.58 -2.15 -5.39
CA ASP A 126 5.55 -3.09 -6.51
C ASP A 126 6.96 -3.48 -7.01
N ASP A 127 7.80 -2.49 -7.31
CA ASP A 127 9.20 -2.69 -7.74
C ASP A 127 10.02 -3.46 -6.69
N ILE A 128 9.73 -3.21 -5.41
CA ILE A 128 10.40 -3.80 -4.27
C ILE A 128 9.97 -5.25 -4.12
N ASN A 129 8.66 -5.48 -4.03
CA ASN A 129 8.10 -6.80 -3.84
C ASN A 129 8.51 -7.71 -4.98
N LYS A 130 8.45 -7.27 -6.25
CA LYS A 130 8.95 -8.05 -7.40
C LYS A 130 10.37 -8.58 -7.20
N ARG A 131 11.23 -7.78 -6.56
CA ARG A 131 12.64 -8.13 -6.34
C ARG A 131 12.85 -9.13 -5.21
N TYR A 132 11.95 -9.19 -4.24
CA TYR A 132 12.01 -10.11 -3.10
C TYR A 132 10.96 -11.23 -3.15
N ASP A 133 10.07 -11.19 -4.13
CA ASP A 133 8.92 -12.09 -4.22
C ASP A 133 9.38 -13.55 -4.42
N ALA A 134 10.49 -13.78 -5.12
CA ALA A 134 11.07 -15.12 -5.25
C ALA A 134 11.59 -15.65 -3.90
N GLU A 135 12.29 -14.81 -3.13
CA GLU A 135 12.84 -15.13 -1.82
C GLU A 135 11.74 -15.32 -0.78
N PHE A 136 10.73 -14.44 -0.76
CA PHE A 136 9.56 -14.57 0.10
C PHE A 136 8.78 -15.83 -0.22
N ARG A 137 8.51 -16.13 -1.51
CA ARG A 137 7.83 -17.37 -1.90
C ARG A 137 8.65 -18.60 -1.54
N HIS A 138 9.97 -18.56 -1.70
CA HIS A 138 10.85 -19.66 -1.30
C HIS A 138 10.80 -19.90 0.21
N MET A 139 10.86 -18.83 1.01
CA MET A 139 10.75 -18.87 2.46
C MET A 139 9.38 -19.37 2.92
N LEU A 140 8.29 -18.87 2.34
CA LEU A 140 6.94 -19.32 2.69
C LEU A 140 6.73 -20.80 2.32
N LYS A 141 7.27 -21.25 1.19
CA LYS A 141 7.23 -22.66 0.79
C LYS A 141 7.99 -23.58 1.74
N SER A 142 9.11 -23.13 2.32
CA SER A 142 9.84 -23.92 3.32
C SER A 142 9.15 -23.94 4.68
N LEU A 143 8.48 -22.85 5.07
CA LEU A 143 7.79 -22.73 6.35
C LEU A 143 6.43 -23.44 6.39
N GLN A 144 5.75 -23.57 5.25
CA GLN A 144 4.39 -24.12 5.13
C GLN A 144 3.44 -23.57 6.21
N PRO A 145 3.18 -22.25 6.20
CA PRO A 145 2.33 -21.64 7.21
C PRO A 145 0.91 -22.20 7.17
N THR A 146 0.43 -22.70 8.32
CA THR A 146 -0.95 -23.11 8.59
C THR A 146 -1.64 -22.06 9.47
N LYS A 147 -2.96 -22.18 9.67
CA LYS A 147 -3.73 -21.27 10.54
C LYS A 147 -3.21 -21.20 11.97
N GLU A 148 -2.51 -22.23 12.44
CA GLU A 148 -2.05 -22.41 13.80
C GLU A 148 -0.67 -21.79 14.02
N ASN A 149 0.25 -21.90 13.05
CA ASN A 149 1.63 -21.42 13.18
C ASN A 149 1.90 -20.09 12.44
N ALA A 150 0.98 -19.63 11.58
CA ALA A 150 1.20 -18.42 10.78
C ALA A 150 1.44 -17.16 11.62
N TYR A 151 0.85 -17.07 12.82
CA TYR A 151 1.14 -15.95 13.72
C TYR A 151 2.59 -15.97 14.19
N GLU A 152 3.07 -17.12 14.65
CA GLU A 152 4.42 -17.30 15.19
C GLU A 152 5.47 -17.00 14.11
N TYR A 153 5.32 -17.58 12.92
CA TYR A 153 6.18 -17.31 11.79
C TYR A 153 6.14 -15.84 11.38
N PHE A 154 4.96 -15.24 11.35
CA PHE A 154 4.83 -13.82 11.06
C PHE A 154 5.60 -12.97 12.06
N THR A 155 5.37 -13.15 13.36
CA THR A 155 6.06 -12.40 14.40
C THR A 155 7.56 -12.62 14.39
N THR A 156 8.02 -13.84 14.11
CA THR A 156 9.45 -14.18 14.08
C THR A 156 10.16 -13.43 12.95
N ILE A 157 9.61 -13.50 11.73
CA ILE A 157 10.19 -12.85 10.56
C ILE A 157 10.07 -11.33 10.68
N ALA A 158 8.91 -10.84 11.11
CA ALA A 158 8.70 -9.42 11.32
C ALA A 158 9.65 -8.86 12.39
N SER A 159 9.93 -9.58 13.48
CA SER A 159 10.91 -9.15 14.48
C SER A 159 12.29 -8.97 13.84
N SER A 160 12.75 -9.96 13.06
CA SER A 160 14.04 -9.87 12.36
C SER A 160 14.16 -8.70 11.39
N LEU A 161 13.04 -8.28 10.78
CA LEU A 161 12.98 -7.14 9.88
C LEU A 161 13.22 -5.81 10.64
N PHE A 162 12.85 -5.75 11.92
CA PHE A 162 12.94 -4.55 12.76
C PHE A 162 13.98 -4.65 13.88
N ASP A 163 14.91 -5.62 13.84
CA ASP A 163 15.97 -5.81 14.85
C ASP A 163 16.91 -4.59 15.03
N SER A 164 16.97 -3.68 14.07
CA SER A 164 17.77 -2.45 14.14
C SER A 164 16.87 -1.22 14.17
N ASP A 165 16.66 -0.58 13.03
CA ASP A 165 15.92 0.68 12.94
C ASP A 165 14.55 0.52 12.29
N ILE A 166 13.65 1.46 12.59
CA ILE A 166 12.34 1.62 11.94
C ILE A 166 12.47 2.67 10.83
N ASN A 167 12.06 2.31 9.62
CA ASN A 167 11.95 3.23 8.49
C ASN A 167 10.81 2.79 7.55
N TRP A 168 10.38 3.70 6.67
CA TRP A 168 9.29 3.44 5.73
C TRP A 168 9.54 2.23 4.81
N GLY A 169 10.79 1.99 4.41
CA GLY A 169 11.13 0.83 3.58
C GLY A 169 10.80 -0.50 4.28
N ARG A 170 11.13 -0.61 5.57
CA ARG A 170 10.78 -1.78 6.39
C ARG A 170 9.29 -1.88 6.68
N VAL A 171 8.61 -0.75 6.89
CA VAL A 171 7.15 -0.73 7.04
C VAL A 171 6.49 -1.30 5.77
N ILE A 172 6.90 -0.86 4.58
CA ILE A 172 6.39 -1.39 3.31
C ILE A 172 6.70 -2.88 3.16
N ALA A 173 7.91 -3.30 3.51
CA ALA A 173 8.29 -4.72 3.46
C ALA A 173 7.44 -5.58 4.42
N LEU A 174 7.06 -5.07 5.59
CA LEU A 174 6.15 -5.75 6.51
C LEU A 174 4.76 -5.94 5.88
N LEU A 175 4.21 -4.89 5.25
CA LEU A 175 2.93 -4.98 4.53
C LEU A 175 3.01 -5.97 3.36
N GLY A 176 4.11 -5.92 2.58
CA GLY A 176 4.36 -6.86 1.49
C GLY A 176 4.44 -8.31 1.97
N PHE A 177 5.16 -8.55 3.07
CA PHE A 177 5.26 -9.88 3.66
C PHE A 177 3.91 -10.40 4.18
N GLY A 178 3.12 -9.54 4.84
CA GLY A 178 1.75 -9.88 5.26
C GLY A 178 0.87 -10.27 4.06
N TYR A 179 0.97 -9.52 2.96
CA TYR A 179 0.29 -9.83 1.70
C TYR A 179 0.73 -11.19 1.12
N CYS A 180 2.03 -11.43 0.98
CA CYS A 180 2.55 -12.71 0.46
C CYS A 180 2.06 -13.89 1.29
N MET A 181 2.02 -13.76 2.62
CA MET A 181 1.49 -14.81 3.49
C MET A 181 -0.01 -15.02 3.28
N ALA A 182 -0.80 -13.95 3.10
CA ALA A 182 -2.23 -14.06 2.80
C ALA A 182 -2.49 -14.88 1.53
N ILE A 183 -1.80 -14.54 0.44
CA ILE A 183 -1.90 -15.24 -0.85
C ILE A 183 -1.42 -16.68 -0.74
N HIS A 184 -0.30 -16.92 -0.07
CA HIS A 184 0.25 -18.27 0.08
C HIS A 184 -0.72 -19.18 0.84
N VAL A 185 -1.27 -18.69 1.96
CA VAL A 185 -2.24 -19.43 2.77
C VAL A 185 -3.51 -19.71 1.97
N TYR A 186 -4.01 -18.73 1.20
CA TYR A 186 -5.14 -18.91 0.30
C TYR A 186 -4.88 -19.99 -0.78
N GLN A 187 -3.73 -19.94 -1.44
CA GLN A 187 -3.32 -20.92 -2.45
C GLN A 187 -3.24 -22.36 -1.92
N HIS A 188 -3.00 -22.53 -0.61
CA HIS A 188 -2.99 -23.83 0.06
C HIS A 188 -4.37 -24.22 0.64
N GLY A 189 -5.44 -23.56 0.20
CA GLY A 189 -6.83 -23.92 0.50
C GLY A 189 -7.39 -23.33 1.80
N ILE A 190 -6.67 -22.42 2.45
CA ILE A 190 -7.09 -21.81 3.70
C ILE A 190 -7.77 -20.46 3.41
N THR A 191 -9.09 -20.41 3.55
CA THR A 191 -9.90 -19.19 3.37
C THR A 191 -10.15 -18.44 4.68
N GLY A 192 -10.51 -17.16 4.58
CA GLY A 192 -10.88 -16.30 5.71
C GLY A 192 -9.69 -15.82 6.53
N PHE A 193 -8.49 -15.79 5.93
CA PHE A 193 -7.25 -15.47 6.61
C PHE A 193 -6.88 -13.99 6.51
N LEU A 194 -7.40 -13.25 5.52
CA LEU A 194 -7.03 -11.85 5.28
C LEU A 194 -7.28 -10.96 6.51
N ARG A 195 -8.47 -11.09 7.13
CA ARG A 195 -8.79 -10.34 8.36
C ARG A 195 -7.83 -10.68 9.50
N ARG A 196 -7.36 -11.92 9.56
CA ARG A 196 -6.48 -12.39 10.64
C ARG A 196 -5.07 -11.82 10.49
N ILE A 197 -4.52 -11.84 9.28
CA ILE A 197 -3.21 -11.23 9.01
C ILE A 197 -3.24 -9.71 9.16
N ALA A 198 -4.34 -9.03 8.80
CA ALA A 198 -4.48 -7.60 9.03
C ALA A 198 -4.33 -7.25 10.53
N ARG A 199 -4.96 -8.03 11.41
CA ARG A 199 -4.78 -7.90 12.86
C ARG A 199 -3.36 -8.20 13.32
N TYR A 200 -2.71 -9.21 12.75
CA TYR A 200 -1.32 -9.52 13.10
C TYR A 200 -0.37 -8.38 12.77
N VAL A 201 -0.55 -7.74 11.60
CA VAL A 201 0.19 -6.54 11.21
C VAL A 201 -0.05 -5.42 12.21
N THR A 202 -1.31 -5.10 12.52
CA THR A 202 -1.67 -4.04 13.47
C THR A 202 -1.09 -4.31 14.88
N ASP A 203 -1.29 -5.51 15.41
CA ASP A 203 -0.79 -5.91 16.73
C ASP A 203 0.74 -5.83 16.80
N PHE A 204 1.42 -6.30 15.75
CA PHE A 204 2.87 -6.24 15.67
C PHE A 204 3.38 -4.79 15.64
N MET A 205 2.72 -3.92 14.86
CA MET A 205 3.09 -2.52 14.77
C MET A 205 2.90 -1.76 16.07
N LEU A 206 1.85 -2.07 16.84
CA LEU A 206 1.61 -1.50 18.15
C LEU A 206 2.65 -1.98 19.18
N ARG A 207 2.88 -3.31 19.26
CA ARG A 207 3.80 -3.90 20.24
C ARG A 207 5.25 -3.44 20.05
N ASN A 208 5.68 -3.26 18.80
CA ASN A 208 7.07 -2.92 18.45
C ASN A 208 7.30 -1.43 18.23
N ARG A 209 6.39 -0.56 18.69
CA ARG A 209 6.50 0.92 18.59
C ARG A 209 6.59 1.46 17.16
N ILE A 210 6.19 0.67 16.17
CA ILE A 210 6.15 1.09 14.77
C ILE A 210 5.03 2.11 14.58
N ALA A 211 3.86 1.87 15.18
CA ALA A 211 2.76 2.83 15.16
C ALA A 211 3.16 4.18 15.80
N ARG A 212 3.93 4.14 16.89
CA ARG A 212 4.50 5.35 17.52
C ARG A 212 5.47 6.07 16.59
N TRP A 213 6.35 5.34 15.93
CA TRP A 213 7.29 5.93 14.99
C TRP A 213 6.56 6.59 13.81
N ILE A 214 5.54 5.92 13.24
CA ILE A 214 4.70 6.49 12.18
C ILE A 214 3.98 7.75 12.66
N ALA A 215 3.43 7.75 13.87
CA ALA A 215 2.83 8.94 14.47
C ALA A 215 3.83 10.12 14.54
N GLN A 216 5.09 9.85 14.90
CA GLN A 216 6.16 10.86 14.92
C GLN A 216 6.53 11.38 13.53
N GLN A 217 6.29 10.61 12.47
CA GLN A 217 6.48 11.06 11.09
C GLN A 217 5.31 11.92 10.57
N GLY A 218 4.26 12.14 11.38
CA GLY A 218 3.03 12.82 10.95
C GLY A 218 1.90 11.86 10.54
N GLY A 219 1.98 10.60 10.95
CA GLY A 219 0.98 9.57 10.68
C GLY A 219 1.11 8.92 9.31
N TRP A 220 0.09 8.15 8.92
CA TRP A 220 0.09 7.46 7.63
C TRP A 220 0.04 8.41 6.43
N VAL A 221 -0.50 9.63 6.59
CA VAL A 221 -0.51 10.66 5.54
C VAL A 221 0.90 10.96 5.03
N ALA A 222 1.92 10.93 5.90
CA ALA A 222 3.30 11.18 5.51
C ALA A 222 3.85 10.16 4.50
N ALA A 223 3.25 8.97 4.41
CA ALA A 223 3.60 7.99 3.40
C ALA A 223 3.23 8.42 1.96
N LEU A 224 2.30 9.37 1.81
CA LEU A 224 1.91 9.90 0.50
C LEU A 224 3.03 10.69 -0.16
N ASP A 225 3.83 11.37 0.66
CA ASP A 225 4.94 12.22 0.23
C ASP A 225 6.25 11.46 -0.01
N LEU A 226 6.25 10.13 0.13
CA LEU A 226 7.42 9.31 -0.15
C LEU A 226 7.80 9.36 -1.63
N ASP A 227 9.04 9.77 -1.89
CA ASP A 227 9.63 9.80 -3.22
C ASP A 227 10.00 8.38 -3.67
N ASN A 228 9.50 7.98 -4.84
CA ASN A 228 9.70 6.64 -5.40
C ASN A 228 11.19 6.33 -5.65
N VAL A 229 11.98 7.35 -5.98
CA VAL A 229 13.43 7.24 -6.20
C VAL A 229 14.14 6.99 -4.88
N TYR A 230 13.87 7.79 -3.85
CA TYR A 230 14.46 7.62 -2.52
C TYR A 230 14.15 6.25 -1.94
N MET A 231 12.90 5.80 -2.08
CA MET A 231 12.47 4.48 -1.62
C MET A 231 13.22 3.37 -2.36
N LYS A 232 13.30 3.42 -3.70
CA LYS A 232 14.06 2.43 -4.48
C LYS A 232 15.51 2.29 -3.99
N TYR A 233 16.17 3.40 -3.64
CA TYR A 233 17.53 3.36 -3.08
C TYR A 233 17.59 2.75 -1.68
N MET A 234 16.75 3.21 -0.75
CA MET A 234 16.65 2.66 0.62
C MET A 234 16.41 1.14 0.61
N LEU A 235 15.66 0.66 -0.38
CA LEU A 235 15.27 -0.75 -0.47
C LEU A 235 16.33 -1.61 -1.12
N VAL A 236 17.12 -1.09 -2.07
CA VAL A 236 18.35 -1.75 -2.51
C VAL A 236 19.34 -1.90 -1.35
N VAL A 237 19.49 -0.87 -0.52
CA VAL A 237 20.36 -0.92 0.66
C VAL A 237 19.87 -1.98 1.67
N LEU A 238 18.57 -2.03 1.95
CA LEU A 238 17.97 -3.06 2.79
C LEU A 238 18.20 -4.49 2.26
N ALA A 239 18.09 -4.70 0.95
CA ALA A 239 18.43 -5.97 0.29
C ALA A 239 19.85 -6.39 0.64
N LEU A 240 20.79 -5.48 0.39
CA LEU A 240 22.21 -5.73 0.55
C LEU A 240 22.56 -6.01 2.02
N VAL A 241 21.92 -5.31 2.96
CA VAL A 241 22.11 -5.53 4.39
C VAL A 241 21.53 -6.89 4.82
N MET A 242 20.32 -7.25 4.38
CA MET A 242 19.70 -8.53 4.72
C MET A 242 20.46 -9.71 4.11
N VAL A 243 20.87 -9.61 2.84
CA VAL A 243 21.73 -10.61 2.18
C VAL A 243 23.08 -10.70 2.86
N GLY A 244 23.70 -9.57 3.19
CA GLY A 244 24.96 -9.52 3.94
C GLY A 244 24.86 -10.24 5.28
N HIS A 245 23.79 -9.97 6.04
CA HIS A 245 23.54 -10.62 7.32
C HIS A 245 23.26 -12.12 7.18
N LEU A 246 22.51 -12.53 6.15
CA LEU A 246 22.27 -13.94 5.82
C LEU A 246 23.58 -14.67 5.48
N VAL A 247 24.44 -14.06 4.65
CA VAL A 247 25.74 -14.62 4.27
C VAL A 247 26.66 -14.73 5.49
N VAL A 248 26.73 -13.70 6.33
CA VAL A 248 27.53 -13.74 7.56
C VAL A 248 27.05 -14.85 8.49
N ARG A 249 25.74 -14.98 8.72
CA ARG A 249 25.17 -16.07 9.53
C ARG A 249 25.42 -17.46 8.93
N ARG A 250 25.35 -17.59 7.61
CA ARG A 250 25.52 -18.85 6.89
C ARG A 250 26.97 -19.35 6.86
N PHE A 251 27.94 -18.44 6.75
CA PHE A 251 29.35 -18.77 6.52
C PHE A 251 30.26 -18.52 7.73
N PHE A 252 29.84 -17.66 8.67
CA PHE A 252 30.65 -17.27 9.84
C PHE A 252 29.90 -17.41 11.16
N GLY A 253 28.70 -18.02 11.17
CA GLY A 253 28.03 -18.44 12.40
C GLY A 253 28.68 -19.72 12.96
N PRO A 254 28.84 -19.83 14.29
CA PRO A 254 29.39 -21.04 14.93
C PRO A 254 28.50 -22.28 14.73
#